data_AF-F3LG09-F1
#
_entry.id   AF-F3LG09-F1
#
_cell.length_a   1.000
_cell.length_b   1.000
_cell.length_c   1.000
_cell.angle_alpha   90.00
_cell.angle_beta   90.00
_cell.angle_gamma   90.00
#
_symmetry.space_group_name_H-M   'P 1'
#
loop_
_entity.id
_entity.type
_entity.pdbx_description
1 polymer ?
#
loop_
_entity_poly.entity_id
_entity_poly.type
_entity_poly.pdbx_seq_one_letter_code
_entity_poly.pdbx_strand_id
1 'polypeptide(L)' 'MSDIKFSKEEKERIVNKVKIYFDNELEQDIGGFEAEFLIDFFSKEIGS' A
#
# COMPACT_ATOMS: atom_id res chain seq x y z
N MET A 1 -9.05 -10.50 15.93
CA MET A 1 -8.48 -10.21 14.60
C MET A 1 -8.42 -8.71 14.52
N SER A 2 -7.21 -8.17 14.51
CA SER A 2 -7.00 -6.74 14.71
C SER A 2 -6.84 -6.12 13.33
N ASP A 3 -7.86 -5.40 12.86
CA ASP A 3 -7.75 -4.61 11.65
C ASP A 3 -6.56 -3.66 11.79
N ILE A 4 -5.55 -3.83 10.94
CA ILE A 4 -4.44 -2.88 10.87
C ILE A 4 -5.01 -1.62 10.21
N LYS A 5 -5.30 -0.61 11.02
CA LYS A 5 -5.77 0.70 10.54
C LYS A 5 -4.61 1.68 10.51
N PHE A 6 -4.14 1.99 9.31
CA PHE A 6 -3.22 3.10 9.09
C PHE A 6 -3.97 4.44 9.20
N SER A 7 -3.34 5.44 9.81
CA SER A 7 -3.79 6.82 9.65
C SER A 7 -3.64 7.25 8.18
N LYS A 8 -4.36 8.30 7.78
CA LYS A 8 -4.30 8.80 6.39
C LYS A 8 -2.87 9.14 5.96
N GLU A 9 -2.10 9.79 6.84
CA GLU A 9 -0.70 10.15 6.59
C GLU A 9 0.21 8.93 6.47
N GLU A 10 0.00 7.91 7.30
CA GLU A 10 0.74 6.64 7.18
C GLU A 10 0.41 5.94 5.88
N LYS A 11 -0.86 5.91 5.49
CA LYS A 11 -1.31 5.31 4.23
C LYS A 11 -0.66 5.99 3.03
N GLU A 12 -0.66 7.31 2.96
CA GLU A 12 0.01 8.07 1.88
C GLU A 12 1.51 7.78 1.82
N ARG A 13 2.18 7.68 2.98
CA ARG A 13 3.61 7.30 3.03
C ARG A 13 3.85 5.89 2.51
N ILE A 14 3.00 4.93 2.86
CA ILE A 14 3.13 3.54 2.40
C ILE A 14 2.82 3.47 0.89
N VAL A 15 1.78 4.15 0.42
CA VAL A 15 1.44 4.27 -1.02
C VAL A 15 2.65 4.74 -1.80
N ASN A 16 3.30 5.82 -1.36
CA ASN A 16 4.47 6.34 -2.06
C ASN A 16 5.63 5.33 -2.09
N LYS A 17 5.89 4.63 -0.98
CA LYS A 17 6.92 3.58 -0.93
C LYS A 17 6.61 2.41 -1.86
N VAL A 18 5.35 1.98 -1.92
CA VAL A 18 4.90 0.89 -2.82
C VAL A 18 5.10 1.31 -4.28
N LYS A 19 4.71 2.53 -4.65
CA LYS A 19 4.95 3.05 -5.99
C LYS A 19 6.43 3.04 -6.38
N ILE A 20 7.30 3.54 -5.50
CA ILE A 20 8.75 3.54 -5.70
C ILE A 20 9.28 2.11 -5.86
N TYR A 21 8.81 1.16 -5.05
CA TYR A 21 9.24 -0.23 -5.15
C TYR A 21 8.82 -0.88 -6.47
N PHE A 22 7.58 -0.66 -6.90
CA PHE A 22 7.07 -1.16 -8.18
C PHE A 22 7.89 -0.62 -9.36
N ASP A 23 8.22 0.66 -9.33
CA ASP A 23 9.05 1.28 -10.38
C ASP A 23 10.48 0.70 -10.39
N ASN A 24 11.13 0.61 -9.22
CA ASN A 24 12.54 0.21 -9.16
C ASN A 24 12.77 -1.30 -9.30
N GLU A 25 11.89 -2.13 -8.73
CA GLU A 25 12.13 -3.58 -8.61
C GLU A 25 11.30 -4.39 -9.61
N LEU A 26 10.15 -3.86 -10.02
CA LEU A 26 9.25 -4.54 -10.96
C LEU A 26 9.22 -3.86 -12.34
N GLU A 27 9.90 -2.72 -12.51
CA GLU A 27 9.87 -1.89 -13.72
C GLU A 27 8.44 -1.57 -14.17
N GLN A 28 7.54 -1.37 -13.19
CA GLN A 28 6.12 -1.12 -13.41
C GLN A 28 5.68 0.19 -12.77
N ASP A 29 5.04 1.05 -13.56
CA ASP A 29 4.31 2.18 -13.01
C ASP A 29 2.97 1.70 -12.45
N ILE A 30 2.68 2.10 -11.22
CA ILE A 30 1.40 1.82 -10.57
C ILE A 30 0.76 3.15 -10.15
N GLY A 31 -0.52 3.32 -10.46
CA GLY A 31 -1.27 4.49 -10.07
C GLY A 31 -1.44 4.58 -8.55
N GLY A 32 -1.65 5.80 -8.06
CA GLY A 32 -1.86 6.03 -6.61
C GLY A 32 -3.07 5.27 -6.06
N PHE A 33 -4.12 5.13 -6.87
CA PHE A 33 -5.33 4.40 -6.49
C PHE A 33 -5.09 2.89 -6.38
N GLU A 34 -4.37 2.30 -7.34
CA GLU A 34 -4.04 0.86 -7.32
C GLU A 34 -3.13 0.52 -6.14
N ALA A 35 -2.11 1.35 -5.88
CA ALA A 35 -1.25 1.20 -4.72
C ALA A 35 -2.02 1.32 -3.39
N GLU A 36 -2.98 2.23 -3.30
CA GLU A 36 -3.82 2.37 -2.10
C GLU A 36 -4.71 1.14 -1.88
N PHE A 37 -5.27 0.57 -2.96
CA PHE A 37 -6.09 -0.63 -2.89
C PHE A 37 -5.29 -1.87 -2.44
N LEU A 38 -4.06 -2.03 -2.95
CA LEU A 38 -3.15 -3.09 -2.51
C LEU A 38 -2.85 -2.99 -1.02
N ILE A 39 -2.59 -1.79 -0.51
CA ILE A 39 -2.33 -1.57 0.91
C ILE A 39 -3.56 -1.90 1.75
N ASP A 40 -4.76 -1.49 1.32
CA ASP A 40 -6.01 -1.84 2.01
C ASP A 40 -6.25 -3.35 2.03
N PHE A 41 -5.92 -4.05 0.95
CA PHE A 41 -5.99 -5.50 0.88
C PHE A 41 -5.01 -6.16 1.87
N PHE A 42 -3.72 -5.79 1.82
CA PHE A 42 -2.72 -6.36 2.74
C PHE A 42 -3.02 -6.06 4.20
N SER A 43 -3.57 -4.88 4.52
CA SER A 43 -3.95 -4.51 5.89
C SER A 43 -5.04 -5.43 6.46
N LYS A 44 -5.96 -5.90 5.61
CA LYS A 44 -7.04 -6.81 5.98
C LYS A 44 -6.56 -8.25 6.09
N GLU A 45 -5.74 -8.70 5.14
CA GLU A 45 -5.24 -10.08 5.09
C GLU A 45 -4.18 -10.36 6.17
N ILE A 46 -3.27 -9.42 6.42
CA ILE A 46 -2.19 -9.57 7.42
C ILE A 46 -2.72 -9.36 8.85
N GLY A 47 -3.80 -8.59 9.03
CA GLY A 47 -4.42 -8.35 10.34
C GLY A 47 -5.34 -9.48 10.86
N SER A 48 -5.54 -10.53 10.05
CA SER A 48 -6.43 -11.67 10.32
C SER A 48 -5.70 -12.85 10.97
#